data_AF-A0AAU6JDG6-F1
#
_entry.id   AF-A0AAU6JDG6-F1
#
_cell.length_a   1.000
_cell.length_b   1.000
_cell.length_c   1.000
_cell.angle_alpha   90.00
_cell.angle_beta   90.00
_cell.angle_gamma   90.00
#
_symmetry.space_group_name_H-M   'P 1'
#
loop_
_entity.id
_entity.type
_entity.pdbx_description
1 polymer ?
#
loop_
_entity_poly.entity_id
_entity_poly.type
_entity_poly.pdbx_seq_one_letter_code
_entity_poly.pdbx_strand_id
1 'polypeptide(L)'
;MDTMPDAKAAMNLRFPDPAQRAAIAAAARQAGVSMQEYILSAAYDRATAVERRFLDGFQASMARSGAAFAAEPSSLDPDAEQRAAEQEAQRELGQHQERGHAA
;
A
#
# COMPACT_ATOMS: atom_id res chain seq x y z
N MET A 1 -17.32 -24.70 17.46
CA MET A 1 -18.14 -23.56 17.93
C MET A 1 -17.27 -22.80 18.92
N ASP A 2 -16.31 -22.04 18.39
CA ASP A 2 -15.43 -21.20 19.18
C ASP A 2 -16.22 -20.02 19.72
N THR A 3 -16.30 -19.96 21.05
CA THR A 3 -16.88 -18.85 21.79
C THR A 3 -16.01 -17.61 21.55
N MET A 4 -16.51 -16.66 20.75
CA MET A 4 -15.94 -15.33 20.69
C MET A 4 -15.93 -14.74 22.10
N PRO A 5 -14.76 -14.36 22.66
CA PRO A 5 -14.72 -13.72 23.96
C PRO A 5 -15.46 -12.38 23.87
N ASP A 6 -16.40 -12.18 24.79
CA ASP A 6 -17.21 -10.98 25.00
C ASP A 6 -16.51 -9.68 24.55
N ALA A 7 -17.04 -9.07 23.49
CA ALA A 7 -16.65 -7.73 23.00
C ALA A 7 -17.01 -6.59 23.97
N LYS A 8 -17.24 -6.91 25.25
CA LYS A 8 -17.70 -5.99 26.29
C LYS A 8 -16.78 -6.04 27.50
N ALA A 9 -15.47 -6.09 27.28
CA ALA A 9 -14.53 -5.62 28.30
C ALA A 9 -14.83 -4.14 28.56
N ALA A 10 -15.58 -3.85 29.63
CA ALA A 10 -15.92 -2.50 30.00
C ALA A 10 -14.62 -1.71 30.22
N MET A 11 -14.30 -0.80 29.30
CA MET A 11 -13.09 -0.01 29.36
C MET A 11 -13.20 0.96 30.53
N ASN A 12 -12.56 0.61 31.65
CA ASN A 12 -12.51 1.45 32.84
C ASN A 12 -11.52 2.60 32.63
N LEU A 13 -12.00 3.66 31.97
CA LEU A 13 -11.25 4.89 31.82
C LEU A 13 -11.39 5.75 33.07
N ARG A 14 -10.26 6.06 33.70
CA ARG A 14 -10.20 7.04 34.77
C ARG A 14 -9.75 8.37 34.18
N PHE A 15 -10.57 9.40 34.37
CA PHE A 15 -10.23 10.78 34.03
C PHE A 15 -9.81 11.48 35.32
N PRO A 16 -8.50 11.71 35.57
CA PRO A 16 -8.04 12.38 36.78
C PRO A 16 -8.52 13.83 36.84
N ASP A 17 -8.66 14.47 35.67
CA ASP A 17 -9.14 15.83 35.52
C ASP A 17 -10.61 15.85 35.06
N PRO A 18 -11.53 16.42 35.85
CA PRO A 18 -12.93 16.56 35.46
C PRO A 18 -13.13 17.50 34.25
N ALA A 19 -12.25 18.48 34.04
CA ALA A 19 -12.34 19.37 32.88
C ALA A 19 -12.03 18.62 31.58
N GLN A 20 -11.00 17.76 31.59
CA GLN A 20 -10.72 16.84 30.48
C GLN A 20 -11.92 15.95 30.13
N ARG A 21 -12.57 15.37 31.15
CA ARG A 21 -13.78 14.55 30.94
C ARG A 21 -14.90 15.38 30.27
N ALA A 22 -15.13 16.61 30.75
CA ALA A 22 -16.16 17.49 30.21
C ALA A 22 -15.87 17.89 28.75
N ALA A 23 -14.62 18.19 28.42
CA ALA A 23 -14.19 18.52 27.06
C ALA A 23 -14.44 17.36 26.09
N ILE A 24 -14.04 16.14 26.48
CA ILE A 24 -14.27 14.94 25.65
C ILE A 24 -15.77 14.67 25.49
N ALA A 25 -16.57 14.84 26.55
CA ALA A 25 -18.02 14.68 26.47
C ALA A 25 -18.70 15.75 25.61
N ALA A 26 -18.16 16.97 25.54
CA ALA A 26 -18.63 18.00 24.63
C ALA A 26 -18.28 17.65 23.18
N ALA A 27 -17.05 17.20 22.92
CA ALA A 27 -16.61 16.79 21.59
C ALA A 27 -17.41 15.58 21.06
N ALA A 28 -17.65 14.58 21.90
CA ALA A 28 -18.49 13.43 21.55
C ALA A 28 -19.92 13.86 21.18
N ARG A 29 -20.51 14.78 21.95
CA ARG A 29 -21.84 15.36 21.65
C ARG A 29 -21.86 16.12 20.32
N GLN A 30 -20.82 16.91 20.04
CA GLN A 30 -20.70 17.62 18.75
C GLN A 30 -20.54 16.65 17.57
N ALA A 31 -19.85 15.52 17.78
CA ALA A 31 -19.72 14.46 16.79
C ALA A 31 -20.97 13.55 16.70
N GLY A 32 -21.98 13.74 17.57
CA GLY A 32 -23.22 12.95 17.55
C GLY A 32 -23.06 11.50 18.04
N VAL A 33 -21.97 11.18 18.72
CA VAL A 33 -21.63 9.81 19.16
C VAL A 33 -21.56 9.70 20.68
N SER A 34 -21.56 8.47 21.20
CA SER A 34 -21.33 8.26 22.63
C SER A 34 -19.89 8.63 23.01
N MET A 35 -19.67 9.01 24.28
CA MET A 35 -18.32 9.33 24.76
C MET A 35 -17.36 8.13 24.64
N GLN A 36 -17.86 6.90 24.85
CA GLN A 36 -17.07 5.68 24.69
C GLN A 36 -16.65 5.49 23.24
N GLU A 37 -17.60 5.59 22.31
CA GLU A 37 -17.35 5.47 20.87
C GLU A 37 -16.36 6.54 20.39
N TYR A 38 -16.54 7.79 20.79
CA TYR A 38 -15.62 8.88 20.47
C TYR A 38 -14.17 8.55 20.87
N ILE A 39 -13.97 7.99 22.07
CA ILE A 39 -12.64 7.63 22.56
C ILE A 39 -12.07 6.42 21.80
N LEU A 40 -12.90 5.42 21.51
CA LEU A 40 -12.48 4.24 20.76
C LEU A 40 -12.08 4.61 19.33
N SER A 41 -12.87 5.43 18.64
CA SER A 41 -12.55 5.94 17.31
C SER A 41 -11.27 6.75 17.32
N ALA A 42 -11.11 7.67 18.28
CA ALA A 42 -9.88 8.46 18.40
C ALA A 42 -8.64 7.60 18.69
N ALA A 43 -8.77 6.54 19.51
CA ALA A 43 -7.70 5.60 19.79
C ALA A 43 -7.33 4.79 18.55
N TYR A 44 -8.33 4.32 17.80
CA TYR A 44 -8.13 3.58 16.55
C TYR A 44 -7.45 4.44 15.47
N ASP A 45 -7.92 5.67 15.27
CA ASP A 45 -7.32 6.61 14.34
C ASP A 45 -5.86 6.90 14.71
N ARG A 46 -5.57 7.07 16.00
CA ARG A 46 -4.20 7.29 16.45
C ARG A 46 -3.32 6.05 16.29
N ALA A 47 -3.85 4.85 16.54
CA ALA A 47 -3.13 3.60 16.34
C ALA A 47 -2.77 3.36 14.87
N THR A 48 -3.64 3.78 13.94
CA THR A 48 -3.47 3.57 12.49
C THR A 48 -2.86 4.76 11.75
N ALA A 49 -2.63 5.89 12.43
CA ALA A 49 -2.15 7.12 11.79
C ALA A 49 -0.81 6.95 11.04
N VAL A 50 0.14 6.20 11.62
CA VAL A 50 1.46 5.97 11.00
C VAL A 50 1.34 5.09 9.76
N GLU A 51 0.54 4.02 9.85
CA GLU A 51 0.28 3.11 8.74
C GLU A 51 -0.40 3.84 7.57
N ARG A 52 -1.46 4.62 7.85
CA ARG A 52 -2.14 5.43 6.84
C ARG A 52 -1.16 6.37 6.12
N ARG A 53 -0.33 7.09 6.88
CA ARG A 53 0.70 7.98 6.31
C ARG A 53 1.72 7.23 5.45
N PHE A 54 2.12 6.03 5.87
CA PHE A 54 3.03 5.19 5.08
C PHE A 54 2.39 4.79 3.75
N LEU A 55 1.15 4.29 3.78
CA LEU A 55 0.43 3.85 2.59
C LEU A 55 0.20 5.01 1.61
N ASP A 56 -0.15 6.20 2.10
CA ASP A 56 -0.30 7.39 1.25
C ASP A 56 1.02 7.76 0.57
N GLY A 57 2.13 7.77 1.32
CA GLY A 57 3.46 8.03 0.77
C GLY A 57 3.90 6.97 -0.23
N PHE A 58 3.60 5.70 0.04
CA PHE A 58 3.87 4.58 -0.85
C PHE A 58 3.10 4.70 -2.16
N GLN A 59 1.80 5.00 -2.11
CA GLN A 59 0.97 5.20 -3.30
C GLN A 59 1.47 6.39 -4.14
N ALA A 60 1.82 7.51 -3.50
CA ALA A 60 2.40 8.66 -4.18
C ALA A 60 3.74 8.32 -4.86
N SER A 61 4.56 7.50 -4.22
CA SER A 61 5.81 6.99 -4.79
C SER A 61 5.55 6.10 -6.01
N MET A 62 4.63 5.14 -5.90
CA MET A 62 4.23 4.24 -6.99
C MET A 62 3.67 5.01 -8.18
N ALA A 63 2.81 6.00 -7.95
CA ALA A 63 2.26 6.86 -8.99
C ALA A 63 3.36 7.66 -9.70
N ARG A 64 4.33 8.20 -8.95
CA ARG A 64 5.48 8.92 -9.52
C ARG A 64 6.35 8.01 -10.39
N SER A 65 6.69 6.83 -9.90
CA SER A 65 7.48 5.85 -10.65
C SER A 65 6.74 5.39 -11.91
N GLY A 66 5.44 5.09 -11.79
CA GLY A 66 4.60 4.71 -12.93
C GLY A 66 4.54 5.81 -13.99
N ALA A 67 4.39 7.07 -13.58
CA ALA A 67 4.45 8.20 -14.51
C ALA A 67 5.81 8.32 -15.20
N ALA A 68 6.92 8.08 -14.50
CA ALA A 68 8.25 8.10 -15.11
C ALA A 68 8.42 7.00 -16.17
N PHE A 69 7.98 5.77 -15.88
CA PHE A 69 8.02 4.67 -16.86
C PHE A 69 7.06 4.88 -18.05
N ALA A 70 5.90 5.51 -17.84
CA ALA A 70 4.94 5.81 -18.91
C ALA A 70 5.36 7.02 -19.77
N ALA A 71 6.13 7.96 -19.20
CA ALA A 71 6.62 9.14 -19.90
C ALA A 71 7.86 8.86 -20.76
N GLU A 72 8.57 7.76 -20.52
CA GLU A 72 9.56 7.24 -21.46
C GLU A 72 8.83 6.71 -22.71
N PRO A 73 8.92 7.38 -23.88
CA PRO A 73 8.60 6.67 -25.11
C PRO A 73 9.51 5.45 -25.16
N SER A 74 8.97 4.28 -25.51
CA SER A 74 9.78 3.07 -25.63
C SER A 74 10.84 3.28 -26.71
N SER A 75 12.00 3.80 -26.32
CA SER A 75 13.27 3.62 -27.03
C SER A 75 13.61 2.13 -27.17
N LEU A 76 12.85 1.29 -26.47
CA LEU A 76 12.83 -0.16 -26.49
C LEU A 76 11.97 -0.78 -27.59
N ASP A 77 11.25 -0.02 -28.45
CA ASP A 77 10.69 -0.65 -29.65
C ASP A 77 11.85 -0.77 -30.65
N PRO A 78 12.46 -1.95 -30.83
CA PRO A 78 13.62 -2.07 -31.67
C PRO A 78 13.21 -1.69 -33.09
N ASP A 79 14.00 -0.82 -33.71
CA ASP A 79 13.77 -0.45 -35.09
C ASP A 79 13.81 -1.70 -35.99
N ALA A 80 13.35 -1.54 -37.22
CA ALA A 80 13.27 -2.68 -38.14
C ALA A 80 14.64 -3.33 -38.41
N GLU A 81 15.73 -2.57 -38.35
CA GLU A 81 17.10 -3.08 -38.56
C GLU A 81 17.57 -3.88 -37.35
N GLN A 82 17.32 -3.39 -36.14
CA GLN A 82 17.68 -4.08 -34.91
C GLN A 82 16.89 -5.39 -34.75
N ARG A 83 15.60 -5.41 -35.11
CA ARG A 83 14.82 -6.66 -35.17
C ARG A 83 15.36 -7.64 -36.21
N ALA A 84 15.79 -7.15 -37.37
CA ALA A 84 16.37 -8.00 -38.39
C ALA A 84 17.71 -8.61 -37.93
N ALA A 85 18.56 -7.80 -37.29
CA ALA A 85 19.83 -8.24 -36.74
C ALA A 85 19.66 -9.27 -35.60
N GLU A 86 18.68 -9.07 -34.70
CA GLU A 86 18.37 -10.05 -33.65
C GLU A 86 17.86 -11.38 -34.21
N GLN A 87 17.01 -11.35 -35.25
CA GLN A 87 16.54 -12.55 -35.91
C GLN A 87 17.65 -13.29 -36.66
N GLU A 88 18.58 -12.56 -37.28
CA GLU A 88 19.75 -13.14 -37.94
C GLU A 88 20.69 -13.79 -36.93
N ALA A 89 21.01 -13.11 -35.83
CA ALA A 89 21.79 -13.67 -34.74
C ALA A 89 21.15 -14.93 -34.14
N GLN A 90 19.82 -14.96 -33.97
CA GLN A 90 19.10 -16.18 -33.54
C GLN A 90 19.23 -17.32 -34.54
N ARG A 91 19.14 -17.05 -35.84
CA ARG A 91 19.32 -18.05 -36.90
C ARG A 91 20.74 -18.59 -36.92
N GLU A 92 21.74 -17.75 -36.73
CA GLU A 92 23.15 -18.18 -36.65
C GLU A 92 23.39 -19.07 -35.42
N LEU A 93 22.89 -18.69 -34.25
CA LEU A 93 23.02 -19.49 -33.03
C LEU A 93 22.36 -20.87 -33.16
N GLY A 94 21.18 -20.95 -33.78
CA GLY A 94 20.51 -22.23 -34.07
C GLY A 94 21.33 -23.14 -35.01
N GLN A 95 21.88 -22.57 -36.08
CA GLN A 95 22.72 -23.31 -37.03
C GLN A 95 24.06 -23.77 -36.41
N HIS A 96 24.61 -23.00 -35.48
CA HIS A 96 25.84 -23.35 -34.78
C HIS A 96 25.61 -24.45 -33.72
N GLN A 97 24.43 -24.49 -33.08
CA GLN A 97 24.04 -25.59 -32.18
C GLN A 97 23.86 -26.92 -32.93
N GLU A 98 23.29 -26.90 -34.14
CA GLU A 98 23.13 -28.12 -34.96
C GLU A 98 24.48 -28.71 -35.42
N ARG A 99 25.50 -27.87 -35.66
CA ARG A 99 26.86 -28.35 -36.01
C ARG A 99 27.67 -28.85 -34.82
N GLY A 100 27.33 -28.45 -33.59
CA GLY A 100 28.00 -28.90 -32.36
C GLY A 100 27.54 -30.27 -31.85
N HIS A 101 26.46 -30.83 -32.41
CA HIS A 101 25.91 -32.15 -32.04
C HIS A 101 26.34 -33.29 -32.97
N ALA A 102 27.24 -33.03 -33.93
CA ALA A 102 27.86 -34.06 -34.78
C ALA A 102 29.31 -34.31 -34.33
N ALA A 103 29.48 -34.99 -33.21
CA ALA A 103 30.75 -35.60 -32.78
C ALA A 103 30.48 -36.93 -32.06
#